data_AF-R3KL95-F1
#
_entry.id   AF-R3KL95-F1
#
_cell.length_a   1.000
_cell.length_b   1.000
_cell.length_c   1.000
_cell.angle_alpha   90.00
_cell.angle_beta   90.00
_cell.angle_gamma   90.00
#
_symmetry.space_group_name_H-M   'P 1'
#
loop_
_entity.id
_entity.type
_entity.pdbx_description
1 polymer ?
#
loop_
_entity_poly.entity_id
_entity_poly.type
_entity_poly.pdbx_seq_one_letter_code
_entity_poly.pdbx_strand_id
1 'polypeptide(L)'
;MTKTNQLSTSTPMFDRSAYIHIPFCEHICYYCDFNKVFLEGQPVDEYIQSLLKEIQLTQALYPEQEMKTIYIGGGTPTSLSAKQLDVLLKGVREQLTFDDRNEFTVEANPGDLTQEKLQVMKNYGVNRLSMGVQTFDDRLLKKIGRKHTAADVYETMKFLEKENFTNVSIDLIYALPGQTLESFRDTLTRALALDLPHYSLYSLILENKTMFMNWVRQGRLQLPEEEIEAQMFDETIEAMEKKGRHQYEVSNFALTGKESQHNLAYWNNDHYYGFGAGASGYLGQTRYKNHGPIQHYLKPLRENQLPIVETEELTRLNQIEEELFLGLRKKVGISKQKFQQKFQEPIEAIYGEVIQRLIKEELLIEEADILRLTKKGLFVGNNVFEAFLLSEKE
;
A
#
# COMPACT_ATOMS: atom_id res chain seq x y z
N MET A 1 47.67 -14.91 -12.21
CA MET A 1 47.30 -13.48 -12.21
C MET A 1 45.82 -13.38 -12.57
N THR A 2 44.98 -13.56 -11.57
CA THR A 2 43.52 -13.55 -11.70
C THR A 2 43.06 -12.18 -11.21
N LYS A 3 42.50 -11.38 -12.12
CA LYS A 3 41.97 -10.05 -11.81
C LYS A 3 40.73 -10.20 -10.93
N THR A 4 40.87 -9.88 -9.65
CA THR A 4 39.76 -9.62 -8.74
C THR A 4 39.09 -8.32 -9.20
N ASN A 5 37.90 -8.43 -9.80
CA ASN A 5 37.03 -7.26 -9.97
C ASN A 5 36.49 -6.89 -8.58
N GLN A 6 37.16 -5.95 -7.93
CA GLN A 6 36.60 -5.21 -6.81
C GLN A 6 35.50 -4.31 -7.37
N LEU A 7 34.25 -4.66 -7.09
CA LEU A 7 33.11 -3.74 -7.23
C LEU A 7 33.29 -2.62 -6.19
N SER A 8 33.99 -1.57 -6.60
CA SER A 8 34.04 -0.29 -5.95
C SER A 8 32.90 0.56 -6.50
N THR A 9 31.78 0.60 -5.81
CA THR A 9 30.81 1.70 -5.94
C THR A 9 30.24 1.98 -4.55
N SER A 10 30.51 3.18 -4.04
CA SER A 10 29.80 3.74 -2.90
C SER A 10 28.30 3.68 -3.16
N THR A 11 27.60 2.76 -2.50
CA THR A 11 26.14 2.67 -2.58
C THR A 11 25.56 4.01 -2.11
N PRO A 12 24.77 4.72 -2.92
CA PRO A 12 24.21 5.99 -2.49
C PRO A 12 23.34 5.78 -1.25
N MET A 13 23.42 6.74 -0.32
CA MET A 13 22.57 6.79 0.87
C MET A 13 21.15 7.13 0.42
N PHE A 14 20.22 6.22 0.67
CA PHE A 14 18.80 6.46 0.40
C PHE A 14 18.04 6.22 1.70
N ASP A 15 17.13 7.15 2.00
CA ASP A 15 16.06 6.90 2.95
C ASP A 15 15.22 5.73 2.41
N ARG A 16 14.97 4.71 3.25
CA ARG A 16 14.29 3.48 2.83
C ARG A 16 13.09 3.19 3.71
N SER A 17 12.09 2.59 3.09
CA SER A 17 10.92 2.03 3.75
C SER A 17 11.00 0.50 3.75
N ALA A 18 10.32 -0.17 4.67
CA ALA A 18 10.21 -1.62 4.69
C ALA A 18 8.75 -2.06 4.68
N TYR A 19 8.40 -2.88 3.69
CA TYR A 19 7.14 -3.61 3.65
C TYR A 19 7.37 -5.06 4.04
N ILE A 20 6.59 -5.56 4.98
CA ILE A 20 6.66 -6.92 5.49
C ILE A 20 5.31 -7.60 5.28
N HIS A 21 5.31 -8.63 4.45
CA HIS A 21 4.10 -9.33 4.07
C HIS A 21 3.79 -10.50 5.03
N ILE A 22 2.59 -10.52 5.60
CA ILE A 22 2.06 -11.62 6.39
C ILE A 22 0.86 -12.22 5.63
N PRO A 23 1.03 -13.38 4.96
CA PRO A 23 0.08 -13.89 3.97
C PRO A 23 -1.11 -14.64 4.60
N PHE A 24 -1.20 -14.70 5.92
CA PHE A 24 -2.22 -15.53 6.58
C PHE A 24 -3.52 -14.76 6.78
N CYS A 25 -4.63 -15.42 6.49
CA CYS A 25 -5.96 -14.94 6.82
C CYS A 25 -6.75 -16.04 7.51
N GLU A 26 -7.60 -15.70 8.48
CA GLU A 26 -8.62 -16.64 8.95
C GLU A 26 -9.70 -16.86 7.88
N HIS A 27 -10.00 -15.81 7.10
CA HIS A 27 -10.98 -15.82 6.02
C HIS A 27 -10.50 -15.06 4.78
N ILE A 28 -10.79 -15.62 3.61
CA ILE A 28 -10.39 -15.01 2.32
C ILE A 28 -11.59 -14.28 1.74
N CYS A 29 -11.45 -12.96 1.59
CA CYS A 29 -12.44 -12.10 0.96
C CYS A 29 -12.49 -12.38 -0.55
N TYR A 30 -13.68 -12.30 -1.15
CA TYR A 30 -13.90 -12.75 -2.53
C TYR A 30 -13.28 -11.82 -3.59
N TYR A 31 -12.99 -10.58 -3.23
CA TYR A 31 -12.36 -9.56 -4.07
C TYR A 31 -10.83 -9.46 -3.90
N CYS A 32 -10.28 -10.05 -2.84
CA CYS A 32 -8.90 -9.80 -2.46
C CYS A 32 -7.91 -10.48 -3.43
N ASP A 33 -6.96 -9.73 -3.99
CA ASP A 33 -5.90 -10.26 -4.86
C ASP A 33 -4.51 -10.31 -4.22
N PHE A 34 -4.37 -9.94 -2.95
CA PHE A 34 -3.09 -10.07 -2.24
C PHE A 34 -2.56 -11.51 -2.26
N ASN A 35 -1.27 -11.70 -1.95
CA ASN A 35 -0.72 -13.03 -1.74
C ASN A 35 -1.19 -13.58 -0.38
N LYS A 36 -2.29 -14.31 -0.35
CA LYS A 36 -2.94 -14.79 0.89
C LYS A 36 -3.24 -16.27 0.86
N VAL A 37 -3.21 -16.88 2.04
CA VAL A 37 -3.57 -18.26 2.31
C VAL A 37 -4.40 -18.33 3.61
N PHE A 38 -5.21 -19.38 3.75
CA PHE A 38 -5.83 -19.67 5.03
C PHE A 38 -4.75 -19.98 6.07
N LEU A 39 -4.89 -19.43 7.28
CA LEU A 39 -3.96 -19.64 8.40
C LEU A 39 -3.90 -21.12 8.82
N GLU A 40 -5.05 -21.80 8.80
CA GLU A 40 -5.17 -23.19 9.24
C GLU A 40 -4.24 -24.12 8.43
N GLY A 41 -3.45 -24.92 9.15
CA GLY A 41 -2.52 -25.87 8.56
C GLY A 41 -1.24 -25.27 7.97
N GLN A 42 -0.99 -23.96 8.13
CA GLN A 42 0.25 -23.33 7.65
C GLN A 42 1.38 -23.37 8.68
N PRO A 43 2.64 -23.42 8.24
CA PRO A 43 3.81 -23.40 9.13
C PRO A 43 4.14 -21.97 9.60
N VAL A 44 3.25 -21.36 10.39
CA VAL A 44 3.32 -19.93 10.76
C VAL A 44 4.61 -19.57 11.50
N ASP A 45 5.00 -20.38 12.49
CA ASP A 45 6.22 -20.11 13.26
C ASP A 45 7.48 -20.24 12.41
N GLU A 46 7.54 -21.25 11.54
CA GLU A 46 8.64 -21.41 10.57
C GLU A 46 8.68 -20.23 9.60
N TYR A 47 7.52 -19.74 9.16
CA TYR A 47 7.41 -18.59 8.28
C TYR A 47 7.99 -17.34 8.93
N ILE A 48 7.64 -17.03 10.17
CA ILE A 48 8.18 -15.88 10.89
C ILE A 48 9.70 -15.99 11.03
N GLN A 49 10.21 -17.16 11.43
CA GLN A 49 11.66 -17.35 11.54
C GLN A 49 12.38 -17.21 10.19
N SER A 50 11.78 -17.74 9.12
CA SER A 50 12.34 -17.64 7.77
C SER A 50 12.29 -16.22 7.23
N LEU A 51 11.24 -15.44 7.55
CA LEU A 51 11.14 -14.03 7.22
C LEU A 51 12.20 -13.21 7.94
N LEU A 52 12.43 -13.45 9.24
CA LEU A 52 13.53 -12.81 9.97
C LEU A 52 14.90 -13.18 9.38
N LYS A 53 15.06 -14.41 8.90
CA LYS A 53 16.26 -14.83 8.18
C LYS A 53 16.41 -14.15 6.81
N GLU A 54 15.31 -13.94 6.10
CA GLU A 54 15.30 -13.17 4.86
C GLU A 54 15.81 -11.75 5.10
N ILE A 55 15.30 -11.07 6.14
CA ILE A 55 15.78 -9.74 6.54
C ILE A 55 17.29 -9.77 6.74
N GLN A 56 17.81 -10.72 7.54
CA GLN A 56 19.24 -10.86 7.78
C GLN A 56 20.06 -11.04 6.49
N LEU A 57 19.63 -11.93 5.59
CA LEU A 57 20.33 -12.21 4.34
C LEU A 57 20.32 -11.00 3.40
N THR A 58 19.18 -10.30 3.33
CA THR A 58 19.03 -9.09 2.51
C THR A 58 19.90 -7.96 3.06
N GLN A 59 19.94 -7.77 4.39
CA GLN A 59 20.81 -6.79 5.04
C GLN A 59 22.30 -7.05 4.79
N ALA A 60 22.71 -8.31 4.64
CA ALA A 60 24.10 -8.64 4.31
C ALA A 60 24.50 -8.20 2.88
N LEU A 61 23.54 -8.16 1.95
CA LEU A 61 23.77 -7.73 0.56
C LEU A 61 23.54 -6.23 0.37
N TYR A 62 22.52 -5.71 1.04
CA TYR A 62 22.05 -4.33 0.97
C TYR A 62 21.99 -3.76 2.38
N PRO A 63 23.15 -3.48 3.02
CA PRO A 63 23.19 -3.03 4.41
C PRO A 63 22.44 -1.72 4.58
N GLU A 64 21.61 -1.67 5.62
CA GLU A 64 20.74 -0.54 5.91
C GLU A 64 21.42 0.66 6.56
N GLN A 65 20.77 1.79 6.32
CA GLN A 65 20.64 2.90 7.25
C GLN A 65 19.17 2.96 7.73
N GLU A 66 18.92 3.76 8.77
CA GLU A 66 17.62 3.92 9.45
C GLU A 66 16.38 3.93 8.51
N MET A 67 15.40 3.08 8.81
CA MET A 67 14.10 3.01 8.14
C MET A 67 13.24 4.24 8.43
N LYS A 68 12.70 4.86 7.37
CA LYS A 68 11.70 5.94 7.47
C LYS A 68 10.29 5.45 7.72
N THR A 69 9.97 4.25 7.25
CA THR A 69 8.70 3.62 7.55
C THR A 69 8.87 2.11 7.63
N ILE A 70 8.07 1.47 8.49
CA ILE A 70 7.87 0.02 8.48
C ILE A 70 6.36 -0.22 8.36
N TYR A 71 5.97 -1.09 7.44
CA TYR A 71 4.58 -1.45 7.21
C TYR A 71 4.43 -2.96 7.19
N ILE A 72 3.62 -3.49 8.10
CA ILE A 72 3.28 -4.92 8.12
C ILE A 72 1.85 -5.07 7.60
N GLY A 73 1.71 -5.74 6.47
CA GLY A 73 0.44 -5.92 5.79
C GLY A 73 0.31 -7.27 5.11
N GLY A 74 -0.68 -7.42 4.23
CA GLY A 74 -0.76 -8.55 3.30
C GLY A 74 -2.09 -9.30 3.35
N GLY A 75 -2.07 -10.50 3.93
CA GLY A 75 -3.28 -11.22 4.30
C GLY A 75 -3.95 -10.51 5.47
N THR A 76 -3.57 -10.86 6.69
CA THR A 76 -4.00 -10.18 7.90
C THR A 76 -2.92 -10.36 8.98
N PRO A 77 -2.03 -9.37 9.20
CA PRO A 77 -1.01 -9.46 10.24
C PRO A 77 -1.58 -9.77 11.63
N THR A 78 -2.75 -9.20 11.96
CA THR A 78 -3.44 -9.46 13.24
C THR A 78 -4.04 -10.85 13.37
N SER A 79 -4.00 -11.72 12.34
CA SER A 79 -4.36 -13.13 12.51
C SER A 79 -3.30 -13.89 13.30
N LEU A 80 -2.08 -13.36 13.40
CA LEU A 80 -1.04 -13.92 14.24
C LEU A 80 -1.43 -13.80 15.72
N SER A 81 -1.08 -14.82 16.51
CA SER A 81 -1.22 -14.75 17.97
C SER A 81 -0.31 -13.65 18.55
N ALA A 82 -0.62 -13.16 19.76
CA ALA A 82 0.21 -12.15 20.42
C ALA A 82 1.67 -12.62 20.58
N LYS A 83 1.89 -13.91 20.84
CA LYS A 83 3.23 -14.52 20.92
C LYS A 83 3.96 -14.50 19.57
N GLN A 84 3.26 -14.80 18.48
CA GLN A 84 3.84 -14.77 17.13
C GLN A 84 4.16 -13.34 16.70
N LEU A 85 3.28 -12.38 17.00
CA LEU A 85 3.53 -10.95 16.80
C LEU A 85 4.74 -10.48 17.61
N ASP A 86 4.89 -10.91 18.86
CA ASP A 86 6.03 -10.55 19.70
C ASP A 86 7.34 -11.01 19.07
N VAL A 87 7.42 -12.27 18.63
CA VAL A 87 8.60 -12.81 17.94
C VAL A 87 8.91 -12.05 16.65
N LEU A 88 7.90 -11.78 15.83
CA LEU A 88 8.05 -11.04 14.57
C LEU A 88 8.54 -9.61 14.82
N LEU A 89 7.82 -8.84 15.63
CA LEU A 89 8.10 -7.42 15.84
C LEU A 89 9.43 -7.21 16.56
N LYS A 90 9.76 -8.08 17.53
CA LYS A 90 11.08 -8.09 18.16
C LYS A 90 12.18 -8.28 17.12
N GLY A 91 12.09 -9.33 16.31
CA GLY A 91 13.11 -9.64 15.31
C GLY A 91 13.23 -8.57 14.23
N VAL A 92 12.13 -7.90 13.88
CA VAL A 92 12.14 -6.74 12.98
C VAL A 92 12.87 -5.57 13.61
N ARG A 93 12.58 -5.22 14.87
CA ARG A 93 13.24 -4.11 15.57
C ARG A 93 14.72 -4.37 15.90
N GLU A 94 15.11 -5.63 16.07
CA GLU A 94 16.51 -6.01 16.29
C GLU A 94 17.35 -5.93 15.01
N GLN A 95 16.73 -6.09 13.83
CA GLN A 95 17.44 -6.18 12.55
C GLN A 95 17.31 -4.95 11.67
N LEU A 96 16.19 -4.23 11.76
CA LEU A 96 15.95 -2.98 11.02
C LEU A 96 16.14 -1.81 11.97
N THR A 97 17.08 -0.93 11.65
CA THR A 97 17.29 0.30 12.42
C THR A 97 16.09 1.20 12.20
N PHE A 98 15.40 1.62 13.27
CA PHE A 98 14.20 2.46 13.14
C PHE A 98 14.05 3.36 14.36
N ASP A 99 13.75 4.64 14.09
CA ASP A 99 13.45 5.68 15.07
C ASP A 99 11.95 5.71 15.35
N ASP A 100 11.53 5.68 16.61
CA ASP A 100 10.10 5.62 16.97
C ASP A 100 9.30 6.89 16.59
N ARG A 101 9.97 7.95 16.12
CA ARG A 101 9.34 9.13 15.50
C ARG A 101 8.87 8.87 14.07
N ASN A 102 9.40 7.85 13.40
CA ASN A 102 9.04 7.44 12.05
C ASN A 102 7.73 6.61 12.06
N GLU A 103 7.14 6.36 10.90
CA GLU A 103 5.86 5.63 10.83
C GLU A 103 6.07 4.12 10.92
N PHE A 104 5.39 3.46 11.88
CA PHE A 104 5.30 2.01 11.94
C PHE A 104 3.81 1.60 11.92
N THR A 105 3.37 1.10 10.77
CA THR A 105 2.00 0.67 10.52
C THR A 105 1.85 -0.85 10.60
N VAL A 106 0.75 -1.30 11.23
CA VAL A 106 0.27 -2.69 11.13
C VAL A 106 -1.16 -2.71 10.62
N GLU A 107 -1.45 -3.57 9.64
CA GLU A 107 -2.82 -3.83 9.19
C GLU A 107 -3.59 -4.72 10.17
N ALA A 108 -4.87 -4.41 10.35
CA ALA A 108 -5.78 -5.13 11.23
C ALA A 108 -7.15 -5.35 10.59
N ASN A 109 -7.86 -6.39 11.03
CA ASN A 109 -9.32 -6.46 10.83
C ASN A 109 -10.06 -6.04 12.10
N PRO A 110 -11.26 -5.45 11.96
CA PRO A 110 -12.17 -5.29 13.09
C PRO A 110 -12.42 -6.64 13.79
N GLY A 111 -12.32 -6.66 15.12
CA GLY A 111 -12.51 -7.86 15.93
C GLY A 111 -11.24 -8.69 16.22
N ASP A 112 -10.16 -8.54 15.46
CA ASP A 112 -8.94 -9.35 15.65
C ASP A 112 -8.03 -8.86 16.79
N LEU A 113 -8.23 -7.62 17.21
CA LEU A 113 -7.38 -6.93 18.17
C LEU A 113 -7.75 -7.32 19.61
N THR A 114 -6.75 -7.76 20.37
CA THR A 114 -6.85 -7.99 21.81
C THR A 114 -5.90 -7.05 22.54
N GLN A 115 -6.10 -6.91 23.86
CA GLN A 115 -5.20 -6.11 24.71
C GLN A 115 -3.75 -6.58 24.61
N GLU A 116 -3.52 -7.90 24.60
CA GLU A 116 -2.18 -8.48 24.47
C GLU A 116 -1.51 -8.13 23.13
N LYS A 117 -2.23 -8.28 22.01
CA LYS A 117 -1.70 -7.94 20.68
C LYS A 117 -1.37 -6.45 20.60
N LEU A 118 -2.25 -5.59 21.11
CA LEU A 118 -2.01 -4.15 21.10
C LEU A 118 -0.83 -3.74 21.97
N GLN A 119 -0.66 -4.35 23.14
CA GLN A 119 0.49 -4.10 24.01
C GLN A 119 1.79 -4.53 23.33
N VAL A 120 1.81 -5.70 22.69
CA VAL A 120 2.96 -6.17 21.91
C VAL A 120 3.30 -5.17 20.80
N MET A 121 2.31 -4.73 20.02
CA MET A 121 2.53 -3.74 18.96
C MET A 121 3.13 -2.43 19.50
N LYS A 122 2.55 -1.87 20.58
CA LYS A 122 3.07 -0.64 21.23
C LYS A 122 4.50 -0.82 21.75
N ASN A 123 4.82 -1.97 22.35
CA ASN A 123 6.14 -2.25 22.91
C ASN A 123 7.27 -2.18 21.86
N TYR A 124 6.94 -2.49 20.61
CA TYR A 124 7.90 -2.47 19.49
C TYR A 124 7.76 -1.24 18.59
N GLY A 125 7.04 -0.21 19.04
CA GLY A 125 6.99 1.10 18.37
C GLY A 125 5.92 1.23 17.28
N VAL A 126 4.99 0.29 17.16
CA VAL A 126 3.84 0.45 16.24
C VAL A 126 3.01 1.64 16.68
N ASN A 127 2.90 2.63 15.80
CA ASN A 127 2.27 3.92 16.07
C ASN A 127 1.19 4.29 15.06
N ARG A 128 0.84 3.38 14.14
CA ARG A 128 -0.29 3.50 13.22
C ARG A 128 -0.95 2.14 12.97
N LEU A 129 -2.29 2.14 12.85
CA LEU A 129 -3.06 0.97 12.42
C LEU A 129 -3.81 1.29 11.14
N SER A 130 -3.86 0.36 10.19
CA SER A 130 -4.77 0.42 9.03
C SER A 130 -5.78 -0.70 9.12
N MET A 131 -7.06 -0.36 9.20
CA MET A 131 -8.12 -1.32 9.50
C MET A 131 -9.09 -1.51 8.33
N GLY A 132 -9.15 -2.72 7.80
CA GLY A 132 -10.00 -3.04 6.66
C GLY A 132 -11.50 -3.11 7.02
N VAL A 133 -12.23 -2.01 6.98
CA VAL A 133 -13.67 -1.96 7.30
C VAL A 133 -14.54 -2.28 6.08
N GLN A 134 -14.14 -1.81 4.90
CA GLN A 134 -14.77 -1.97 3.59
C GLN A 134 -16.12 -1.24 3.46
N THR A 135 -17.09 -1.55 4.31
CA THR A 135 -18.41 -0.94 4.32
C THR A 135 -19.06 -1.12 5.69
N PHE A 136 -20.04 -0.28 6.02
CA PHE A 136 -20.82 -0.40 7.26
C PHE A 136 -22.17 -1.12 7.04
N ASP A 137 -22.44 -1.62 5.82
CA ASP A 137 -23.60 -2.45 5.50
C ASP A 137 -23.26 -3.94 5.65
N ASP A 138 -23.80 -4.58 6.70
CA ASP A 138 -23.54 -6.00 7.01
C ASP A 138 -23.96 -6.95 5.87
N ARG A 139 -24.95 -6.57 5.05
CA ARG A 139 -25.37 -7.38 3.90
C ARG A 139 -24.28 -7.38 2.83
N LEU A 140 -23.66 -6.22 2.59
CA LEU A 140 -22.54 -6.09 1.67
C LEU A 140 -21.30 -6.79 2.23
N LEU A 141 -20.98 -6.63 3.52
CA LEU A 141 -19.87 -7.34 4.18
C LEU A 141 -19.95 -8.86 3.96
N LYS A 142 -21.12 -9.45 4.22
CA LYS A 142 -21.36 -10.87 3.95
C LYS A 142 -21.18 -11.23 2.47
N LYS A 143 -21.65 -10.37 1.56
CA LYS A 143 -21.57 -10.60 0.11
C LYS A 143 -20.14 -10.55 -0.43
N ILE A 144 -19.25 -9.76 0.19
CA ILE A 144 -17.84 -9.64 -0.21
C ILE A 144 -16.93 -10.64 0.54
N GLY A 145 -17.51 -11.49 1.40
CA GLY A 145 -16.80 -12.53 2.13
C GLY A 145 -16.13 -12.04 3.43
N ARG A 146 -16.54 -10.88 3.95
CA ARG A 146 -16.10 -10.39 5.26
C ARG A 146 -16.90 -11.06 6.38
N LYS A 147 -16.22 -11.35 7.48
CA LYS A 147 -16.82 -11.96 8.68
C LYS A 147 -17.21 -10.95 9.75
N HIS A 148 -16.51 -9.82 9.81
CA HIS A 148 -16.86 -8.76 10.74
C HIS A 148 -18.17 -8.09 10.32
N THR A 149 -18.77 -7.42 11.28
CA THR A 149 -19.97 -6.60 11.17
C THR A 149 -19.63 -5.15 11.48
N ALA A 150 -20.54 -4.24 11.18
CA ALA A 150 -20.47 -2.87 11.65
C ALA A 150 -20.31 -2.75 13.19
N ALA A 151 -20.93 -3.65 13.96
CA ALA A 151 -20.81 -3.63 15.42
C ALA A 151 -19.36 -3.88 15.87
N ASP A 152 -18.69 -4.85 15.25
CA ASP A 152 -17.28 -5.18 15.54
C ASP A 152 -16.36 -3.99 15.28
N VAL A 153 -16.67 -3.17 14.26
CA VAL A 153 -15.93 -1.92 14.00
C VAL A 153 -16.07 -0.96 15.18
N TYR A 154 -17.29 -0.71 15.65
CA TYR A 154 -17.50 0.22 16.77
C TYR A 154 -16.90 -0.31 18.08
N GLU A 155 -16.97 -1.61 18.33
CA GLU A 155 -16.33 -2.22 19.49
C GLU A 155 -14.81 -2.11 19.44
N THR A 156 -14.22 -2.36 18.26
CA THR A 156 -12.79 -2.17 18.04
C THR A 156 -12.37 -0.73 18.25
N MET A 157 -13.15 0.24 17.75
CA MET A 157 -12.87 1.67 17.94
C MET A 157 -12.91 2.09 19.42
N LYS A 158 -13.93 1.63 20.18
CA LYS A 158 -14.00 1.89 21.63
C LYS A 158 -12.82 1.26 22.38
N PHE A 159 -12.41 0.07 21.96
CA PHE A 159 -11.24 -0.60 22.54
C PHE A 159 -9.96 0.19 22.27
N LEU A 160 -9.73 0.66 21.04
CA LEU A 160 -8.57 1.47 20.67
C LEU A 160 -8.54 2.81 21.42
N GLU A 161 -9.70 3.46 21.58
CA GLU A 161 -9.84 4.68 22.37
C GLU A 161 -9.46 4.45 23.84
N LYS A 162 -10.00 3.41 24.48
CA LYS A 162 -9.65 3.03 25.86
C LYS A 162 -8.15 2.78 26.04
N GLU A 163 -7.51 2.25 25.00
CA GLU A 163 -6.09 1.97 24.97
C GLU A 163 -5.24 3.17 24.52
N ASN A 164 -5.84 4.34 24.31
CA ASN A 164 -5.17 5.57 23.83
C ASN A 164 -4.40 5.38 22.51
N PHE A 165 -4.89 4.54 21.60
CA PHE A 165 -4.31 4.37 20.27
C PHE A 165 -5.09 5.20 19.25
N THR A 166 -4.55 6.37 18.89
CA THR A 166 -5.32 7.42 18.19
C THR A 166 -5.01 7.53 16.69
N ASN A 167 -3.86 7.02 16.24
CA ASN A 167 -3.46 7.08 14.84
C ASN A 167 -3.99 5.87 14.06
N VAL A 168 -5.29 5.89 13.75
CA VAL A 168 -6.00 4.79 13.12
C VAL A 168 -6.53 5.24 11.77
N SER A 169 -6.29 4.43 10.75
CA SER A 169 -6.95 4.50 9.45
C SER A 169 -8.02 3.42 9.34
N ILE A 170 -9.09 3.71 8.62
CA ILE A 170 -9.96 2.66 8.08
C ILE A 170 -9.92 2.65 6.57
N ASP A 171 -9.96 1.45 6.00
CA ASP A 171 -10.02 1.24 4.57
C ASP A 171 -11.45 0.87 4.20
N LEU A 172 -12.03 1.60 3.25
CA LEU A 172 -13.37 1.42 2.71
C LEU A 172 -13.27 1.08 1.22
N ILE A 173 -14.28 0.37 0.72
CA ILE A 173 -14.42 0.07 -0.70
C ILE A 173 -15.80 0.56 -1.16
N TYR A 174 -15.80 1.32 -2.26
CA TYR A 174 -17.01 1.72 -2.96
C TYR A 174 -17.14 0.97 -4.29
N ALA A 175 -18.27 1.16 -4.97
CA ALA A 175 -18.66 0.38 -6.14
C ALA A 175 -18.76 -1.15 -5.87
N LEU A 176 -19.13 -1.54 -4.64
CA LEU A 176 -19.32 -2.95 -4.29
C LEU A 176 -20.54 -3.56 -5.01
N PRO A 177 -20.58 -4.89 -5.25
CA PRO A 177 -21.67 -5.51 -5.97
C PRO A 177 -23.00 -5.35 -5.22
N GLY A 178 -23.97 -4.65 -5.82
CA GLY A 178 -25.27 -4.34 -5.20
C GLY A 178 -25.22 -3.22 -4.16
N GLN A 179 -24.14 -2.45 -4.07
CA GLN A 179 -24.10 -1.21 -3.32
C GLN A 179 -24.88 -0.13 -4.06
N THR A 180 -25.74 0.59 -3.34
CA THR A 180 -26.49 1.73 -3.87
C THR A 180 -25.84 3.01 -3.40
N LEU A 181 -26.14 4.15 -4.05
CA LEU A 181 -25.70 5.46 -3.56
C LEU A 181 -26.18 5.72 -2.12
N GLU A 182 -27.38 5.27 -1.77
CA GLU A 182 -27.91 5.41 -0.41
C GLU A 182 -27.09 4.63 0.60
N SER A 183 -26.77 3.35 0.34
CA SER A 183 -25.97 2.55 1.28
C SER A 183 -24.50 3.02 1.34
N PHE A 184 -23.99 3.58 0.24
CA PHE A 184 -22.70 4.24 0.23
C PHE A 184 -22.69 5.52 1.09
N ARG A 185 -23.69 6.39 0.96
CA ARG A 185 -23.83 7.60 1.80
C ARG A 185 -23.96 7.28 3.29
N ASP A 186 -24.70 6.23 3.64
CA ASP A 186 -24.74 5.73 5.03
C ASP A 186 -23.36 5.30 5.51
N THR A 187 -22.64 4.51 4.70
CA THR A 187 -21.26 4.08 4.99
C THR A 187 -20.34 5.28 5.24
N LEU A 188 -20.37 6.29 4.37
CA LEU A 188 -19.54 7.49 4.48
C LEU A 188 -19.89 8.33 5.71
N THR A 189 -21.19 8.50 5.99
CA THR A 189 -21.69 9.20 7.18
C THR A 189 -21.20 8.53 8.46
N ARG A 190 -21.30 7.21 8.53
CA ARG A 190 -20.90 6.42 9.69
C ARG A 190 -19.39 6.34 9.87
N ALA A 191 -18.63 6.26 8.78
CA ALA A 191 -17.18 6.33 8.79
C ALA A 191 -16.69 7.68 9.35
N LEU A 192 -17.23 8.79 8.84
CA LEU A 192 -16.86 10.14 9.28
C LEU A 192 -17.31 10.45 10.71
N ALA A 193 -18.33 9.76 11.22
CA ALA A 193 -18.75 9.87 12.62
C ALA A 193 -17.72 9.27 13.60
N LEU A 194 -16.80 8.42 13.14
CA LEU A 194 -15.67 7.93 13.95
C LEU A 194 -14.58 8.98 14.15
N ASP A 195 -14.61 10.08 13.39
CA ASP A 195 -13.69 11.21 13.48
C ASP A 195 -12.19 10.80 13.45
N LEU A 196 -11.83 9.86 12.58
CA LEU A 196 -10.47 9.33 12.46
C LEU A 196 -9.50 10.31 11.78
N PRO A 197 -8.19 10.21 12.06
CA PRO A 197 -7.18 11.03 11.41
C PRO A 197 -6.97 10.69 9.93
N HIS A 198 -7.29 9.47 9.50
CA HIS A 198 -7.02 8.98 8.15
C HIS A 198 -8.13 8.04 7.66
N TYR A 199 -8.42 8.11 6.36
CA TYR A 199 -9.36 7.21 5.67
C TYR A 199 -8.81 6.85 4.29
N SER A 200 -8.90 5.58 3.93
CA SER A 200 -8.63 5.08 2.59
C SER A 200 -9.95 4.68 1.93
N LEU A 201 -10.22 5.14 0.72
CA LEU A 201 -11.41 4.78 -0.05
C LEU A 201 -11.01 4.34 -1.44
N TYR A 202 -11.12 3.03 -1.67
CA TYR A 202 -10.76 2.41 -2.94
C TYR A 202 -12.01 2.09 -3.74
N SER A 203 -11.97 2.32 -5.05
CA SER A 203 -12.93 1.67 -5.93
C SER A 203 -12.67 0.16 -5.94
N LEU A 204 -13.72 -0.64 -6.05
CA LEU A 204 -13.57 -2.08 -6.24
C LEU A 204 -12.88 -2.37 -7.58
N ILE A 205 -11.64 -2.81 -7.51
CA ILE A 205 -10.89 -3.31 -8.68
C ILE A 205 -11.12 -4.82 -8.80
N LEU A 206 -11.48 -5.27 -10.00
CA LEU A 206 -11.61 -6.69 -10.32
C LEU A 206 -10.30 -7.26 -10.83
N GLU A 207 -9.73 -8.17 -10.05
CA GLU A 207 -8.48 -8.84 -10.42
C GLU A 207 -8.71 -10.24 -10.95
N ASN A 208 -7.93 -10.63 -11.95
CA ASN A 208 -8.12 -11.85 -12.75
C ASN A 208 -8.14 -13.15 -11.93
N LYS A 209 -7.48 -13.17 -10.78
CA LYS A 209 -7.32 -14.35 -9.92
C LYS A 209 -8.35 -14.40 -8.77
N THR A 210 -9.31 -13.48 -8.75
CA THR A 210 -10.30 -13.37 -7.67
C THR A 210 -11.57 -14.17 -7.94
N MET A 211 -12.29 -14.51 -6.86
CA MET A 211 -13.62 -15.13 -6.97
C MET A 211 -14.62 -14.21 -7.66
N PHE A 212 -14.52 -12.91 -7.40
CA PHE A 212 -15.35 -11.89 -8.06
C PHE A 212 -15.18 -11.90 -9.57
N MET A 213 -13.95 -11.90 -10.08
CA MET A 213 -13.74 -11.93 -11.53
C MET A 213 -14.30 -13.22 -12.16
N ASN A 214 -14.18 -14.35 -11.46
CA ASN A 214 -14.80 -15.60 -11.91
C ASN A 214 -16.34 -15.50 -11.98
N TRP A 215 -16.99 -14.84 -11.01
CA TRP A 215 -18.44 -14.66 -11.02
C TRP A 215 -18.92 -13.64 -12.06
N VAL A 216 -18.15 -12.58 -12.31
CA VAL A 216 -18.43 -11.63 -13.40
C VAL A 216 -18.39 -12.34 -14.75
N ARG A 217 -17.35 -13.14 -15.02
CA ARG A 217 -17.24 -13.95 -16.25
C ARG A 217 -18.39 -14.96 -16.42
N GLN A 218 -19.03 -15.36 -15.32
CA GLN A 218 -20.20 -16.24 -15.32
C GLN A 218 -21.54 -15.49 -15.39
N GLY A 219 -21.54 -14.16 -15.44
CA GLY A 219 -22.76 -13.33 -15.40
C GLY A 219 -23.49 -13.38 -14.05
N ARG A 220 -22.81 -13.78 -12.96
CA ARG A 220 -23.39 -13.95 -11.61
C ARG A 220 -23.17 -12.77 -10.68
N LEU A 221 -22.34 -11.81 -11.09
CA LEU A 221 -22.03 -10.63 -10.31
C LEU A 221 -22.17 -9.40 -11.21
N GLN A 222 -23.02 -8.46 -10.79
CA GLN A 222 -23.18 -7.17 -11.45
C GLN A 222 -22.50 -6.12 -10.59
N LEU A 223 -21.69 -5.29 -11.23
CA LEU A 223 -21.10 -4.10 -10.64
C LEU A 223 -21.99 -2.89 -10.87
N PRO A 224 -21.88 -1.85 -10.02
CA PRO A 224 -22.45 -0.54 -10.32
C PRO A 224 -21.97 -0.01 -11.68
N GLU A 225 -22.80 0.83 -12.31
CA GLU A 225 -22.45 1.54 -13.53
C GLU A 225 -21.35 2.59 -13.26
N GLU A 226 -20.52 2.89 -14.25
CA GLU A 226 -19.40 3.85 -14.13
C GLU A 226 -19.86 5.24 -13.64
N GLU A 227 -21.06 5.69 -14.06
CA GLU A 227 -21.63 6.97 -13.62
C GLU A 227 -21.92 6.97 -12.11
N ILE A 228 -22.39 5.85 -11.57
CA ILE A 228 -22.65 5.69 -10.14
C ILE A 228 -21.33 5.63 -9.36
N GLU A 229 -20.32 4.93 -9.88
CA GLU A 229 -18.98 4.90 -9.28
C GLU A 229 -18.35 6.31 -9.22
N ALA A 230 -18.42 7.06 -10.32
CA ALA A 230 -17.93 8.43 -10.38
C ALA A 230 -18.64 9.33 -9.37
N GLN A 231 -19.97 9.18 -9.23
CA GLN A 231 -20.74 9.90 -8.22
C GLN A 231 -20.33 9.53 -6.79
N MET A 232 -20.07 8.26 -6.49
CA MET A 232 -19.56 7.83 -5.17
C MET A 232 -18.21 8.48 -4.86
N PHE A 233 -17.32 8.56 -5.86
CA PHE A 233 -16.02 9.19 -5.70
C PHE A 233 -16.12 10.71 -5.46
N ASP A 234 -16.96 11.41 -6.22
CA ASP A 234 -17.20 12.84 -6.02
C ASP A 234 -17.76 13.13 -4.61
N GLU A 235 -18.78 12.36 -4.17
CA GLU A 235 -19.35 12.51 -2.84
C GLU A 235 -18.34 12.20 -1.72
N THR A 236 -17.40 11.29 -1.96
CA THR A 236 -16.28 11.02 -1.04
C THR A 236 -15.44 12.27 -0.82
N ILE A 237 -14.96 12.87 -1.92
CA ILE A 237 -14.08 14.04 -1.87
C ILE A 237 -14.77 15.17 -1.11
N GLU A 238 -16.01 15.48 -1.47
CA GLU A 238 -16.77 16.55 -0.84
C GLU A 238 -17.00 16.32 0.67
N ALA A 239 -17.39 15.11 1.06
CA ALA A 239 -17.65 14.79 2.46
C ALA A 239 -16.38 14.81 3.32
N MET A 240 -15.27 14.27 2.78
CA MET A 240 -13.97 14.26 3.45
C MET A 240 -13.43 15.67 3.65
N GLU A 241 -13.41 16.49 2.60
CA GLU A 241 -12.94 17.89 2.66
C GLU A 241 -13.79 18.71 3.65
N LYS A 242 -15.12 18.53 3.66
CA LYS A 242 -16.02 19.20 4.61
C LYS A 242 -15.72 18.82 6.08
N LYS A 243 -15.15 17.64 6.31
CA LYS A 243 -14.71 17.16 7.63
C LYS A 243 -13.23 17.42 7.90
N GLY A 244 -12.53 18.14 7.03
CA GLY A 244 -11.12 18.50 7.20
C GLY A 244 -10.14 17.37 6.86
N ARG A 245 -10.61 16.31 6.19
CA ARG A 245 -9.76 15.21 5.71
C ARG A 245 -9.40 15.52 4.27
N HIS A 246 -8.19 16.01 4.07
CA HIS A 246 -7.71 16.44 2.77
C HIS A 246 -7.24 15.23 1.97
N GLN A 247 -7.68 15.14 0.73
CA GLN A 247 -7.13 14.18 -0.21
C GLN A 247 -5.65 14.52 -0.45
N TYR A 248 -4.74 13.56 -0.27
CA TYR A 248 -3.31 13.77 -0.54
C TYR A 248 -2.81 12.95 -1.73
N GLU A 249 -3.51 11.87 -2.07
CA GLU A 249 -3.34 11.07 -3.28
C GLU A 249 -4.70 10.47 -3.69
N VAL A 250 -4.75 9.69 -4.77
CA VAL A 250 -5.99 9.22 -5.42
C VAL A 250 -7.04 8.68 -4.45
N SER A 251 -6.68 7.79 -3.53
CA SER A 251 -7.62 7.03 -2.69
C SER A 251 -7.65 7.43 -1.22
N ASN A 252 -6.70 8.23 -0.74
CA ASN A 252 -6.44 8.45 0.68
C ASN A 252 -6.65 9.91 1.10
N PHE A 253 -7.25 10.06 2.27
CA PHE A 253 -7.66 11.31 2.88
C PHE A 253 -7.19 11.36 4.32
N ALA A 254 -6.60 12.49 4.73
CA ALA A 254 -6.03 12.61 6.07
C ALA A 254 -6.16 14.02 6.63
N LEU A 255 -6.09 14.13 7.96
CA LEU A 255 -5.69 15.37 8.60
C LEU A 255 -4.23 15.68 8.21
N THR A 256 -3.87 16.96 8.15
CA THR A 256 -2.49 17.38 7.89
C THR A 256 -1.52 16.75 8.89
N GLY A 257 -0.46 16.12 8.38
CA GLY A 257 0.54 15.41 9.20
C GLY A 257 0.12 14.00 9.63
N LYS A 258 -1.01 13.49 9.11
CA LYS A 258 -1.51 12.12 9.34
C LYS A 258 -1.60 11.31 8.05
N GLU A 259 -1.05 11.82 6.95
CA GLU A 259 -0.86 11.09 5.70
C GLU A 259 -0.02 9.84 5.94
N SER A 260 -0.37 8.72 5.29
CA SER A 260 0.46 7.50 5.34
C SER A 260 1.81 7.79 4.68
N GLN A 261 2.86 7.86 5.49
CA GLN A 261 4.22 8.09 5.01
C GLN A 261 4.70 6.91 4.17
N HIS A 262 4.26 5.69 4.50
CA HIS A 262 4.60 4.51 3.71
C HIS A 262 3.98 4.57 2.29
N ASN A 263 2.72 5.01 2.18
CA ASN A 263 2.08 5.18 0.87
C ASN A 263 2.78 6.29 0.07
N LEU A 264 3.14 7.39 0.73
CA LEU A 264 3.85 8.50 0.10
C LEU A 264 5.23 8.09 -0.42
N ALA A 265 5.94 7.18 0.26
CA ALA A 265 7.21 6.64 -0.23
C ALA A 265 7.06 5.98 -1.61
N TYR A 266 5.99 5.18 -1.80
CA TYR A 266 5.68 4.63 -3.13
C TYR A 266 5.38 5.72 -4.17
N TRP A 267 4.59 6.73 -3.81
CA TRP A 267 4.22 7.82 -4.73
C TRP A 267 5.35 8.83 -4.99
N ASN A 268 6.39 8.82 -4.17
CA ASN A 268 7.63 9.57 -4.39
C ASN A 268 8.66 8.76 -5.19
N ASN A 269 8.32 7.52 -5.57
CA ASN A 269 9.25 6.60 -6.21
C ASN A 269 10.55 6.44 -5.38
N ASP A 270 10.38 6.36 -4.06
CA ASP A 270 11.45 6.10 -3.11
C ASP A 270 11.76 4.60 -3.04
N HIS A 271 12.94 4.26 -2.54
CA HIS A 271 13.36 2.86 -2.41
C HIS A 271 12.75 2.21 -1.17
N TYR A 272 12.45 0.92 -1.29
CA TYR A 272 11.89 0.14 -0.20
C TYR A 272 12.29 -1.32 -0.28
N TYR A 273 12.44 -1.93 0.89
CA TYR A 273 12.54 -3.36 1.02
C TYR A 273 11.15 -4.00 0.99
N GLY A 274 11.05 -5.13 0.30
CA GLY A 274 9.91 -6.04 0.42
C GLY A 274 10.37 -7.35 1.03
N PHE A 275 9.75 -7.75 2.13
CA PHE A 275 10.02 -9.00 2.82
C PHE A 275 8.76 -9.86 2.91
N GLY A 276 8.94 -11.18 2.92
CA GLY A 276 7.84 -12.12 3.01
C GLY A 276 7.36 -12.63 1.65
N ALA A 277 6.60 -13.72 1.70
CA ALA A 277 6.06 -14.40 0.54
C ALA A 277 5.21 -13.46 -0.35
N GLY A 278 5.58 -13.35 -1.62
CA GLY A 278 4.89 -12.52 -2.61
C GLY A 278 5.19 -11.03 -2.52
N ALA A 279 6.02 -10.59 -1.57
CA ALA A 279 6.44 -9.20 -1.48
C ALA A 279 7.34 -8.81 -2.67
N SER A 280 7.25 -7.55 -3.07
CA SER A 280 8.17 -6.93 -4.03
C SER A 280 8.98 -5.85 -3.32
N GLY A 281 10.22 -5.64 -3.76
CA GLY A 281 11.06 -4.54 -3.28
C GLY A 281 11.68 -3.78 -4.45
N TYR A 282 12.11 -2.55 -4.17
CA TYR A 282 12.78 -1.67 -5.12
C TYR A 282 13.99 -1.02 -4.45
N LEU A 283 15.20 -1.47 -4.81
CA LEU A 283 16.45 -1.04 -4.21
C LEU A 283 17.44 -0.58 -5.29
N GLY A 284 17.72 0.73 -5.34
CA GLY A 284 18.61 1.31 -6.34
C GLY A 284 18.01 1.18 -7.74
N GLN A 285 18.58 0.33 -8.59
CA GLN A 285 18.06 0.07 -9.94
C GLN A 285 17.34 -1.28 -10.03
N THR A 286 17.34 -2.05 -8.95
CA THR A 286 16.84 -3.42 -8.95
C THR A 286 15.45 -3.47 -8.34
N ARG A 287 14.50 -4.00 -9.10
CA ARG A 287 13.25 -4.53 -8.56
C ARG A 287 13.37 -6.02 -8.38
N TYR A 288 12.77 -6.51 -7.32
CA TYR A 288 12.68 -7.94 -7.09
C TYR A 288 11.32 -8.32 -6.55
N LYS A 289 10.99 -9.60 -6.72
CA LYS A 289 9.77 -10.21 -6.20
C LYS A 289 10.08 -11.55 -5.57
N ASN A 290 9.49 -11.79 -4.41
CA ASN A 290 9.58 -13.05 -3.70
C ASN A 290 8.56 -14.07 -4.22
N HIS A 291 8.86 -15.35 -4.04
CA HIS A 291 7.89 -16.42 -4.26
C HIS A 291 6.61 -16.18 -3.44
N GLY A 292 5.45 -16.26 -4.10
CA GLY A 292 4.14 -16.13 -3.45
C GLY A 292 3.71 -17.35 -2.63
N PRO A 293 3.71 -18.58 -3.19
CA PRO A 293 3.34 -19.77 -2.45
C PRO A 293 4.29 -20.06 -1.28
N ILE A 294 3.74 -20.27 -0.08
CA ILE A 294 4.50 -20.41 1.17
C ILE A 294 5.65 -21.41 1.05
N GLN A 295 5.41 -22.60 0.51
CA GLN A 295 6.47 -23.62 0.42
C GLN A 295 7.58 -23.24 -0.57
N HIS A 296 7.26 -22.50 -1.63
CA HIS A 296 8.26 -22.00 -2.57
C HIS A 296 9.07 -20.84 -1.97
N TYR A 297 8.43 -20.03 -1.11
CA TYR A 297 9.11 -19.00 -0.34
C TYR A 297 10.06 -19.60 0.73
N LEU A 298 9.62 -20.61 1.48
CA LEU A 298 10.42 -21.20 2.56
C LEU A 298 11.62 -22.02 2.07
N LYS A 299 11.48 -22.72 0.95
CA LYS A 299 12.52 -23.63 0.43
C LYS A 299 13.92 -22.99 0.32
N PRO A 300 14.13 -21.88 -0.42
CA PRO A 300 15.45 -21.26 -0.53
C PRO A 300 15.96 -20.74 0.82
N LEU A 301 15.09 -20.24 1.68
CA LEU A 301 15.47 -19.74 3.01
C LEU A 301 16.00 -20.85 3.93
N ARG A 302 15.48 -22.08 3.84
CA ARG A 302 16.05 -23.25 4.52
C ARG A 302 17.50 -23.52 4.10
N GLU A 303 17.84 -23.17 2.86
CA GLU A 303 19.17 -23.35 2.26
C GLU A 303 20.07 -22.09 2.37
N ASN A 304 19.67 -21.08 3.16
CA ASN A 304 20.35 -19.78 3.28
C ASN A 304 20.41 -18.97 1.98
N GLN A 305 19.39 -19.09 1.12
CA GLN A 305 19.25 -18.33 -0.10
C GLN A 305 18.02 -17.41 -0.02
N LEU A 306 18.08 -16.27 -0.72
CA LEU A 306 16.95 -15.35 -0.80
C LEU A 306 15.80 -15.96 -1.63
N PRO A 307 14.52 -15.72 -1.26
CA PRO A 307 13.35 -16.33 -1.89
C PRO A 307 12.88 -15.57 -3.14
N ILE A 308 13.81 -14.95 -3.87
CA ILE A 308 13.54 -14.10 -5.02
C ILE A 308 13.22 -15.00 -6.23
N VAL A 309 12.04 -14.79 -6.82
CA VAL A 309 11.58 -15.50 -8.04
C VAL A 309 11.85 -14.69 -9.31
N GLU A 310 11.91 -13.38 -9.18
CA GLU A 310 12.02 -12.46 -10.30
C GLU A 310 12.85 -11.25 -9.88
N THR A 311 13.74 -10.84 -10.77
CA THR A 311 14.57 -9.64 -10.63
C THR A 311 14.55 -8.88 -11.95
N GLU A 312 14.37 -7.58 -11.87
CA GLU A 312 14.37 -6.65 -13.00
C GLU A 312 15.35 -5.51 -12.71
N GLU A 313 16.22 -5.21 -13.68
CA GLU A 313 17.09 -4.03 -13.64
C GLU A 313 16.42 -2.91 -14.44
N LEU A 314 16.01 -1.86 -13.75
CA LEU A 314 15.31 -0.73 -14.36
C LEU A 314 16.28 0.13 -15.16
N THR A 315 15.93 0.39 -16.42
CA THR A 315 16.63 1.38 -17.23
C THR A 315 16.35 2.78 -16.71
N ARG A 316 17.19 3.74 -17.11
CA ARG A 316 16.94 5.17 -16.82
C ARG A 316 15.57 5.62 -17.35
N LEU A 317 15.13 5.09 -18.50
CA LEU A 317 13.82 5.42 -19.06
C LEU A 317 12.70 4.93 -18.14
N ASN A 318 12.76 3.68 -17.67
CA ASN A 318 11.76 3.15 -16.75
C ASN A 318 11.67 3.95 -15.45
N GLN A 319 12.80 4.36 -14.89
CA GLN A 319 12.81 5.20 -13.69
C GLN A 319 12.16 6.56 -13.92
N ILE A 320 12.36 7.17 -15.10
CA ILE A 320 11.73 8.43 -15.49
C ILE A 320 10.22 8.26 -15.66
N GLU A 321 9.79 7.22 -16.38
CA GLU A 321 8.38 6.90 -16.59
C GLU A 321 7.66 6.70 -15.25
N GLU A 322 8.28 5.97 -14.32
CA GLU A 322 7.73 5.68 -13.01
C GLU A 322 7.63 6.88 -12.11
N GLU A 323 8.61 7.81 -12.17
CA GLU A 323 8.51 9.08 -11.45
C GLU A 323 7.24 9.84 -11.83
N LEU A 324 6.90 9.87 -13.13
CA LEU A 324 5.70 10.51 -13.64
C LEU A 324 4.44 9.74 -13.25
N PHE A 325 4.43 8.44 -13.51
CA PHE A 325 3.30 7.55 -13.24
C PHE A 325 2.90 7.54 -11.76
N LEU A 326 3.89 7.48 -10.86
CA LEU A 326 3.66 7.44 -9.42
C LEU A 326 3.45 8.85 -8.86
N GLY A 327 4.22 9.82 -9.31
CA GLY A 327 4.18 11.19 -8.80
C GLY A 327 2.85 11.90 -9.07
N LEU A 328 2.26 11.71 -10.26
CA LEU A 328 0.99 12.34 -10.64
C LEU A 328 -0.22 11.79 -9.88
N ARG A 329 -0.08 10.65 -9.17
CA ARG A 329 -1.14 10.13 -8.27
C ARG A 329 -1.34 11.01 -7.03
N LYS A 330 -0.35 11.82 -6.66
CA LYS A 330 -0.46 12.76 -5.54
C LYS A 330 -1.25 13.99 -5.96
N LYS A 331 -2.09 14.51 -5.05
CA LYS A 331 -2.81 15.78 -5.28
C LYS A 331 -1.86 16.96 -5.49
N VAL A 332 -0.71 16.94 -4.81
CA VAL A 332 0.35 17.93 -4.97
C VAL A 332 1.15 17.75 -6.27
N GLY A 333 1.03 16.61 -6.95
CA GLY A 333 1.76 16.29 -8.17
C GLY A 333 3.28 16.18 -7.98
N ILE A 334 3.99 16.65 -9.00
CA ILE A 334 5.44 16.49 -9.19
C ILE A 334 6.12 17.85 -9.21
N SER A 335 7.25 17.95 -8.52
CA SER A 335 8.15 19.11 -8.58
C SER A 335 9.14 18.95 -9.74
N LYS A 336 9.14 19.93 -10.64
CA LYS A 336 10.03 19.98 -11.80
C LYS A 336 11.48 20.12 -11.38
N GLN A 337 11.75 20.90 -10.34
CA GLN A 337 13.08 21.03 -9.76
C GLN A 337 13.57 19.70 -9.18
N LYS A 338 12.75 18.98 -8.41
CA LYS A 338 13.13 17.65 -7.88
C LYS A 338 13.37 16.65 -9.00
N PHE A 339 12.51 16.65 -10.03
CA PHE A 339 12.69 15.83 -11.21
C PHE A 339 14.03 16.11 -11.89
N GLN A 340 14.35 17.40 -12.13
CA GLN A 340 15.61 17.80 -12.74
C GLN A 340 16.82 17.43 -11.87
N GLN A 341 16.72 17.55 -10.55
CA GLN A 341 17.78 17.11 -9.65
C GLN A 341 18.00 15.59 -9.71
N LYS A 342 16.92 14.80 -9.77
CA LYS A 342 16.97 13.33 -9.80
C LYS A 342 17.54 12.82 -11.13
N PHE A 343 17.08 13.35 -12.26
CA PHE A 343 17.43 12.85 -13.58
C PHE A 343 18.47 13.67 -14.34
N GLN A 344 18.87 14.83 -13.81
CA GLN A 344 19.81 15.77 -14.45
C GLN A 344 19.32 16.31 -15.81
N GLU A 345 18.01 16.24 -16.05
CA GLU A 345 17.34 16.74 -17.26
C GLU A 345 16.02 17.41 -16.87
N PRO A 346 15.67 18.57 -17.45
CA PRO A 346 14.37 19.19 -17.20
C PRO A 346 13.24 18.34 -17.77
N ILE A 347 12.10 18.30 -17.09
CA ILE A 347 10.96 17.46 -17.48
C ILE A 347 10.46 17.82 -18.90
N GLU A 348 10.56 19.10 -19.29
CA GLU A 348 10.13 19.60 -20.59
C GLU A 348 10.99 19.07 -21.74
N ALA A 349 12.26 18.74 -21.49
CA ALA A 349 13.12 18.16 -22.52
C ALA A 349 12.69 16.75 -22.92
N ILE A 350 12.00 16.04 -22.01
CA ILE A 350 11.53 14.67 -22.24
C ILE A 350 10.05 14.68 -22.64
N TYR A 351 9.22 15.47 -21.93
CA TYR A 351 7.77 15.38 -21.99
C TYR A 351 7.06 16.67 -22.41
N GLY A 352 7.78 17.69 -22.91
CA GLY A 352 7.20 19.01 -23.21
C GLY A 352 5.95 18.96 -24.09
N GLU A 353 5.97 18.19 -25.18
CA GLU A 353 4.81 18.03 -26.07
C GLU A 353 3.63 17.34 -25.38
N VAL A 354 3.91 16.28 -24.61
CA VAL A 354 2.89 15.52 -23.84
C VAL A 354 2.22 16.43 -22.81
N ILE A 355 3.02 17.18 -22.05
CA ILE A 355 2.55 18.12 -21.02
C ILE A 355 1.67 19.20 -21.65
N GLN A 356 2.14 19.85 -22.73
CA GLN A 356 1.37 20.91 -23.39
C GLN A 356 0.03 20.41 -23.94
N ARG A 357 0.01 19.20 -24.52
CA ARG A 357 -1.23 18.55 -24.98
C ARG A 357 -2.19 18.34 -23.82
N LEU A 358 -1.75 17.73 -22.72
CA LEU A 358 -2.60 17.40 -21.58
C LEU A 358 -3.09 18.64 -20.81
N ILE A 359 -2.30 19.73 -20.79
CA ILE A 359 -2.76 21.03 -20.27
C ILE A 359 -3.87 21.60 -21.16
N LYS A 360 -3.71 21.54 -22.49
CA LYS A 360 -4.75 21.99 -23.44
C LYS A 360 -6.05 21.19 -23.32
N GLU A 361 -5.97 19.92 -22.93
CA GLU A 361 -7.12 19.05 -22.66
C GLU A 361 -7.72 19.26 -21.25
N GLU A 362 -7.13 20.15 -20.46
CA GLU A 362 -7.48 20.47 -19.07
C GLU A 362 -7.33 19.27 -18.11
N LEU A 363 -6.44 18.33 -18.44
CA LEU A 363 -6.15 17.15 -17.62
C LEU A 363 -4.97 17.39 -16.66
N LEU A 364 -4.04 18.24 -17.06
CA LEU A 364 -2.94 18.72 -16.22
C LEU A 364 -3.05 20.22 -15.99
N ILE A 365 -2.53 20.66 -14.85
CA ILE A 365 -2.25 22.05 -14.57
C ILE A 365 -0.79 22.18 -14.15
N GLU A 366 -0.18 23.26 -14.63
CA GLU A 366 1.17 23.66 -14.29
C GLU A 366 1.12 24.97 -13.51
N GLU A 367 1.66 24.93 -12.28
CA GLU A 367 1.71 26.06 -11.36
C GLU A 367 3.15 26.23 -10.87
N ALA A 368 3.90 27.16 -11.48
CA ALA A 368 5.31 27.41 -11.19
C ALA A 368 6.17 26.14 -11.32
N ASP A 369 6.66 25.58 -10.21
CA ASP A 369 7.49 24.37 -10.18
C ASP A 369 6.68 23.06 -10.15
N ILE A 370 5.35 23.13 -10.07
CA ILE A 370 4.50 21.95 -9.85
C ILE A 370 3.73 21.59 -11.12
N LEU A 371 3.78 20.30 -11.48
CA LEU A 371 2.91 19.67 -12.47
C LEU A 371 1.96 18.69 -11.75
N ARG A 372 0.65 18.87 -11.87
CA ARG A 372 -0.34 18.02 -11.19
C ARG A 372 -1.60 17.79 -12.02
N LEU A 373 -2.35 16.74 -11.68
CA LEU A 373 -3.66 16.47 -12.26
C LEU A 373 -4.66 17.58 -11.87
N THR A 374 -5.54 17.94 -12.81
CA THR A 374 -6.77 18.67 -12.48
C THR A 374 -7.78 17.71 -11.85
N LYS A 375 -8.92 18.22 -11.34
CA LYS A 375 -10.03 17.36 -10.91
C LYS A 375 -10.46 16.43 -12.05
N LYS A 376 -10.59 16.96 -13.27
CA LYS A 376 -10.92 16.17 -14.47
C LYS A 376 -9.84 15.13 -14.78
N GLY A 377 -8.56 15.51 -14.71
CA GLY A 377 -7.43 14.60 -14.91
C GLY A 377 -7.39 13.43 -13.93
N LEU A 378 -7.83 13.63 -12.69
CA LEU A 378 -7.90 12.57 -11.68
C LEU A 378 -8.87 11.44 -12.06
N PHE A 379 -10.03 11.77 -12.65
CA PHE A 379 -11.03 10.78 -13.10
C PHE A 379 -10.53 9.92 -14.26
N VAL A 380 -9.66 10.46 -15.10
CA VAL A 380 -9.06 9.75 -16.25
C VAL A 380 -7.56 9.52 -16.05
N GLY A 381 -7.13 9.35 -14.79
CA GLY A 381 -5.72 9.31 -14.41
C GLY A 381 -4.92 8.27 -15.21
N ASN A 382 -5.48 7.07 -15.42
CA ASN A 382 -4.80 6.03 -16.19
C ASN A 382 -4.49 6.45 -17.64
N ASN A 383 -5.43 7.14 -18.32
CA ASN A 383 -5.19 7.68 -19.66
C ASN A 383 -4.11 8.77 -19.65
N VAL A 384 -4.08 9.59 -18.60
CA VAL A 384 -3.04 10.59 -18.42
C VAL A 384 -1.68 9.92 -18.21
N PHE A 385 -1.60 8.88 -17.38
CA PHE A 385 -0.35 8.20 -17.07
C PHE A 385 0.21 7.45 -18.28
N GLU A 386 -0.65 6.81 -19.07
CA GLU A 386 -0.27 6.12 -20.31
C GLU A 386 0.44 7.06 -21.30
N ALA A 387 0.06 8.34 -21.33
CA ALA A 387 0.68 9.33 -22.20
C ALA A 387 2.15 9.64 -21.88
N PHE A 388 2.64 9.25 -20.70
CA PHE A 388 4.03 9.43 -20.26
C PHE A 388 4.90 8.19 -20.49
N LEU A 389 4.32 7.10 -20.99
CA LEU A 389 5.10 5.92 -21.40
C LEU A 389 5.91 6.27 -22.65
N LEU A 390 7.21 6.06 -22.55
CA LEU A 390 8.16 6.20 -23.62
C LEU A 390 8.22 4.86 -24.34
N SER A 391 7.90 4.85 -25.63
CA SER A 391 8.20 3.68 -26.46
C SER A 391 9.69 3.38 -26.36
N GLU A 392 10.09 2.13 -26.15
CA GLU A 392 11.49 1.72 -26.40
C GLU A 392 11.83 2.17 -27.82
N LYS A 393 12.72 3.17 -27.94
CA LYS A 393 13.29 3.48 -29.24
C LYS A 393 14.16 2.28 -29.59
N GLU A 394 13.71 1.51 -30.59
CA GLU A 394 14.49 0.45 -31.25
C GLU A 394 15.91 0.91 -31.62
#